data_AF-K0K9R1-F1
#
_entry.id   AF-K0K9R1-F1
#
_cell.length_a   1.000
_cell.length_b   1.000
_cell.length_c   1.000
_cell.angle_alpha   90.00
_cell.angle_beta   90.00
_cell.angle_gamma   90.00
#
_symmetry.space_group_name_H-M   'P 1'
#
loop_
_entity.id
_entity.type
_entity.pdbx_description
1 polymer ?
#
loop_
_entity_poly.entity_id
_entity_poly.type
_entity_poly.pdbx_seq_one_letter_code
_entity_poly.pdbx_strand_id
1 'polypeptide(L)' 'MVEVTGLRNPCPQIEAFRTGLLKHVAGRDESGAVVLRAGIMSIVRVGGEVRPGDPIGVELPSGAHTPLAAV' A
#
# COMPACT_ATOMS: atom_id res chain seq x y z
N MET A 1 -10.67 -2.03 -13.40
CA MET A 1 -10.33 -3.02 -12.37
C MET A 1 -8.83 -3.01 -12.12
N VAL A 2 -8.42 -2.94 -10.86
CA VAL A 2 -7.01 -3.01 -10.46
C VAL A 2 -6.78 -4.23 -9.57
N GLU A 3 -5.57 -4.75 -9.58
CA GLU A 3 -5.15 -5.84 -8.71
C GLU A 3 -4.06 -5.34 -7.76
N VAL A 4 -4.26 -5.59 -6.46
CA VAL A 4 -3.29 -5.22 -5.42
C VAL A 4 -2.03 -6.08 -5.55
N THR A 5 -0.87 -5.44 -5.63
CA THR A 5 0.41 -6.14 -5.79
C THR A 5 1.24 -6.16 -4.51
N GLY A 6 1.03 -5.22 -3.59
CA GLY A 6 1.76 -5.18 -2.34
C GLY A 6 1.64 -3.86 -1.60
N LEU A 7 2.42 -3.73 -0.52
CA LEU A 7 2.57 -2.49 0.24
C LEU A 7 3.48 -1.54 -0.53
N ARG A 8 3.14 -0.25 -0.53
CA ARG A 8 4.03 0.78 -1.07
C ARG A 8 5.29 0.85 -0.22
N ASN A 9 6.46 0.75 -0.85
CA ASN A 9 7.73 1.05 -0.19
C ASN A 9 7.91 2.59 -0.08
N PRO A 10 7.86 3.18 1.13
CA PRO A 10 8.06 4.62 1.31
C PRO A 10 9.52 5.01 1.02
N CYS A 11 9.70 6.13 0.33
CA CYS A 11 11.02 6.57 -0.14
C CYS A 11 11.44 7.92 0.48
N PRO A 12 12.69 8.37 0.28
CA PRO A 12 13.19 9.63 0.83
C PRO A 12 12.39 10.88 0.45
N GLN A 13 11.55 10.83 -0.60
CA GLN A 13 10.67 11.96 -0.96
C GLN A 13 9.67 12.30 0.16
N ILE A 14 9.24 11.32 0.96
CA ILE A 14 8.35 11.55 2.10
C ILE A 14 9.07 12.36 3.19
N GLU A 15 10.33 12.02 3.46
CA GLU A 15 11.17 12.76 4.42
C GLU A 15 11.47 14.18 3.93
N ALA A 16 11.71 14.34 2.62
CA ALA A 16 11.92 15.65 2.00
C ALA A 16 10.67 16.55 2.05
N PHE A 17 9.46 15.96 2.00
CA PHE A 17 8.21 16.72 2.16
C PHE A 17 8.05 17.27 3.59
N ARG A 18 8.42 16.49 4.61
CA ARG A 18 8.44 16.92 6.00
C ARG A 18 9.41 16.07 6.82
N THR A 19 10.36 16.72 7.48
CA THR A 19 11.33 16.07 8.36
C THR A 19 10.63 15.22 9.43
N GLY A 20 11.07 13.98 9.55
CA GLY A 20 10.54 12.99 10.46
C GLY A 20 9.29 12.29 9.97
N LEU A 21 8.76 12.58 8.78
CA LEU A 21 7.54 11.92 8.30
C LEU A 21 7.79 10.46 7.90
N LEU A 22 8.98 10.13 7.38
CA LEU A 22 9.28 8.76 6.96
C LEU A 22 9.21 7.76 8.13
N LYS A 23 9.75 8.13 9.31
CA LYS A 23 9.67 7.30 10.52
C LYS A 23 8.24 7.10 11.05
N HIS A 24 7.27 7.93 10.64
CA HIS A 24 5.85 7.74 11.01
C HIS A 24 5.15 6.70 10.13
N VAL A 25 5.68 6.44 8.92
CA VAL A 25 5.08 5.50 7.96
C VAL A 25 5.91 4.25 7.72
N ALA A 26 7.16 4.21 8.19
CA ALA A 26 8.03 3.04 8.14
C ALA A 26 8.66 2.82 9.52
N GLY A 27 8.43 1.64 10.08
CA GLY A 27 8.97 1.27 11.38
C GLY A 27 9.11 -0.23 11.54
N ARG A 28 9.34 -0.65 12.79
CA ARG A 28 9.33 -2.05 13.18
C ARG A 28 8.37 -2.24 14.35
N ASP A 29 7.72 -3.40 14.41
CA ASP A 29 6.93 -3.80 15.58
C ASP A 29 7.81 -4.44 16.67
N GLU A 30 7.18 -4.89 17.76
CA GLU A 30 7.84 -5.53 18.90
C GLU A 30 8.58 -6.82 18.53
N SER A 31 8.17 -7.49 17.44
CA SER A 31 8.85 -8.67 16.91
C SER A 31 10.04 -8.33 16.00
N GLY A 32 10.25 -7.03 15.72
CA GLY A 32 11.26 -6.53 14.80
C GLY A 32 10.83 -6.61 13.33
N ALA A 33 9.59 -7.01 13.04
CA ALA A 33 9.05 -7.08 11.69
C ALA A 33 8.79 -5.68 11.12
N VAL A 34 9.01 -5.50 9.82
CA VAL A 34 8.83 -4.21 9.15
C VAL A 34 7.35 -3.90 9.04
N VAL A 35 6.95 -2.71 9.50
CA VAL A 35 5.59 -2.18 9.39
C VAL A 35 5.60 -0.98 8.47
N LEU A 36 4.86 -1.07 7.37
CA LEU A 36 4.70 0.00 6.40
C LEU A 36 3.26 0.52 6.42
N ARG A 37 3.10 1.82 6.67
CA ARG A 37 1.82 2.55 6.70
C ARG A 37 1.78 3.61 5.59
N ALA A 38 2.21 3.22 4.40
CA ALA A 38 2.33 4.10 3.23
C ALA A 38 1.30 3.81 2.12
N GLY A 39 0.29 2.98 2.40
CA GLY A 39 -0.70 2.52 1.44
C GLY A 39 -0.25 1.28 0.65
N ILE A 40 -1.00 0.95 -0.39
CA ILE A 40 -0.79 -0.21 -1.27
C ILE A 40 -0.48 0.23 -2.69
N MET A 41 0.14 -0.67 -3.44
CA MET A 41 0.33 -0.56 -4.88
C MET A 41 -0.61 -1.53 -5.61
N SER A 42 -0.94 -1.20 -6.84
CA SER A 42 -1.78 -2.03 -7.69
C SER A 42 -1.41 -1.85 -9.15
N ILE A 43 -1.79 -2.82 -9.96
CA ILE A 43 -1.67 -2.74 -11.42
C ILE A 43 -3.05 -2.73 -12.05
N VAL A 44 -3.17 -2.04 -13.19
CA VAL A 44 -4.42 -1.98 -13.94
C VAL A 44 -4.58 -3.27 -14.73
N ARG A 45 -5.61 -4.05 -14.40
CA ARG A 45 -6.01 -5.25 -15.16
C ARG A 45 -6.95 -4.89 -16.30
N VAL A 46 -7.85 -3.94 -16.04
CA VAL A 46 -8.83 -3.44 -17.02
C VAL A 46 -8.94 -1.93 -16.84
N GLY A 47 -8.65 -1.19 -17.90
CA GLY A 47 -8.78 0.27 -17.93
C GLY A 47 -10.24 0.74 -17.93
N GLY A 48 -10.45 2.02 -17.63
CA GLY A 48 -11.76 2.64 -17.58
C GLY A 48 -11.70 4.03 -16.95
N GLU A 49 -12.81 4.75 -17.02
CA GLU A 49 -12.95 6.05 -16.35
C GLU A 49 -13.19 5.84 -14.84
N VAL A 50 -12.58 6.68 -14.01
CA VAL A 50 -12.78 6.72 -12.55
C VAL A 50 -13.00 8.17 -12.16
N ARG A 51 -13.99 8.42 -11.32
CA ARG A 51 -14.36 9.76 -10.84
C ARG A 51 -14.33 9.84 -9.31
N PRO A 52 -14.09 11.03 -8.73
CA PRO A 52 -14.24 11.23 -7.30
C PRO A 52 -15.65 10.83 -6.84
N GLY A 53 -15.72 10.02 -5.78
CA GLY A 53 -16.99 9.53 -5.22
C GLY A 53 -17.44 8.17 -5.77
N ASP A 54 -16.75 7.61 -6.78
CA ASP A 54 -17.05 6.25 -7.23
C ASP A 54 -16.84 5.24 -6.09
N PRO A 55 -17.79 4.29 -5.88
CA PRO A 55 -17.65 3.28 -4.86
C PRO A 55 -16.53 2.29 -5.22
N ILE A 56 -15.82 1.81 -4.18
CA ILE A 56 -14.79 0.78 -4.34
C ILE A 56 -15.38 -0.58 -3.96
N GLY A 57 -15.51 -1.46 -4.94
CA GLY A 57 -15.74 -2.88 -4.70
C GLY A 57 -14.44 -3.62 -4.43
N VAL A 58 -14.45 -4.57 -3.51
CA VAL A 58 -13.28 -5.40 -3.16
C VAL A 58 -13.64 -6.86 -3.36
N GLU A 59 -12.81 -7.57 -4.12
CA GLU A 59 -12.83 -9.02 -4.23
C GLU A 59 -11.60 -9.59 -3.51
N LEU A 60 -11.82 -10.48 -2.55
CA LEU A 60 -10.74 -11.10 -1.79
C LEU A 60 -10.25 -12.35 -2.54
N PRO A 61 -8.93 -12.65 -2.49
CA PRO A 61 -8.43 -13.89 -3.06
C PRO A 61 -9.02 -15.09 -2.33
N SER A 62 -9.27 -16.16 -3.08
CA SER A 62 -9.69 -17.45 -2.52
C SER A 62 -8.59 -18.07 -1.67
N GLY A 63 -8.97 -18.80 -0.62
CA GLY A 63 -8.04 -19.54 0.24
C GLY A 63 -7.46 -18.71 1.38
N ALA A 64 -6.38 -19.22 1.98
CA ALA A 64 -5.73 -18.57 3.12
C ALA A 64 -4.99 -17.30 2.67
N HIS A 65 -5.17 -16.21 3.42
CA HIS A 65 -4.55 -14.93 3.10
C HIS A 65 -3.13 -14.87 3.65
N THR A 66 -2.22 -14.34 2.82
CA THR A 66 -0.85 -14.02 3.22
C THR A 66 -0.69 -12.51 3.37
N PRO A 67 0.12 -12.03 4.34
CA PRO A 67 0.45 -10.61 4.44
C PRO A 67 1.07 -10.07 3.13
N LEU A 68 0.71 -8.84 2.77
CA LEU A 68 1.33 -8.15 1.63
C LEU A 68 2.79 -7.80 1.94
N ALA A 69 3.68 -8.05 0.98
CA ALA A 69 5.07 -7.62 1.03
C ALA A 69 5.24 -6.23 0.41
N ALA A 70 6.35 -5.56 0.70
CA ALA A 70 6.73 -4.34 0.00
C ALA A 70 7.05 -4.64 -1.47
N VAL A 71 6.64 -3.74 -2.36
CA VAL A 71 6.98 -3.75 -3.80
C VAL A 71 7.84 -2.57 -4.21
#